data_AF-A0A915MKD8-F1
#
_entry.id   AF-A0A915MKD8-F1
#
_cell.length_a   1.000
_cell.length_b   1.000
_cell.length_c   1.000
_cell.angle_alpha   90.00
_cell.angle_beta   90.00
_cell.angle_gamma   90.00
#
_symmetry.space_group_name_H-M   'P 1'
#
loop_
_entity.id
_entity.type
_entity.pdbx_description
1 polymer ?
#
loop_
_entity_poly.entity_id
_entity_poly.type
_entity_poly.pdbx_seq_one_letter_code
_entity_poly.pdbx_strand_id
1 'polypeptide(L)'
;MDKQNSNRPFLTFEHGRLISKAITSLKLSGSTSGTLSGQVEFDRDGVRKNFLVTVIDLTSDTKSAFNKKELLIWRHSTGFLKDRTEAHWRQQTQNSRSGQSEGGPKKIVRVVTVRSDPFVMLKRECDPAKGGNQ
;
A
#
# COMPACT_ATOMS: atom_id res chain seq x y z
N MET A 1 35.40 -14.61 31.40
CA MET A 1 35.52 -13.73 30.22
C MET A 1 34.56 -12.56 30.38
N ASP A 2 35.05 -11.33 30.15
CA ASP A 2 34.47 -9.98 30.35
C ASP A 2 33.72 -9.69 31.67
N LYS A 3 32.77 -10.51 32.11
CA LYS A 3 32.11 -10.41 33.43
C LYS A 3 33.09 -10.48 34.62
N GLN A 4 34.26 -11.08 34.44
CA GLN A 4 35.28 -11.25 35.48
C GLN A 4 36.38 -10.17 35.43
N ASN A 5 36.39 -9.31 34.41
CA ASN A 5 37.40 -8.27 34.21
C ASN A 5 36.71 -6.96 33.77
N SER A 6 35.96 -6.35 34.68
CA SER A 6 35.14 -5.15 34.42
C SER A 6 35.94 -3.92 33.99
N ASN A 7 37.23 -3.87 34.34
CA ASN A 7 38.12 -2.73 34.06
C ASN A 7 38.98 -2.94 32.80
N ARG A 8 38.75 -4.02 32.04
CA ARG A 8 39.47 -4.26 30.80
C ARG A 8 38.99 -3.24 29.74
N PRO A 9 39.90 -2.51 29.07
CA PRO A 9 39.52 -1.62 27.98
C PRO A 9 38.91 -2.43 26.84
N PHE A 10 37.76 -1.98 26.32
CA PHE A 10 37.14 -2.59 25.14
C PHE A 10 38.05 -2.37 23.94
N LEU A 11 38.57 -3.47 23.39
CA LEU A 11 39.29 -3.46 22.13
C LEU A 11 38.29 -3.68 21.00
N THR A 12 38.34 -2.83 19.99
CA THR A 12 37.55 -3.02 18.78
C THR A 12 38.05 -4.24 18.02
N PHE A 13 37.15 -4.93 17.33
CA PHE A 13 37.55 -6.04 16.50
C PHE A 13 38.35 -5.55 15.27
N GLU A 14 39.61 -5.96 15.17
CA GLU A 14 40.58 -5.51 14.16
C GLU A 14 40.03 -5.58 12.72
N HIS A 15 39.34 -6.67 12.37
CA HIS A 15 38.81 -6.89 11.02
C HIS A 15 37.33 -6.48 10.88
N GLY A 16 36.74 -5.89 11.92
CA GLY A 16 35.31 -5.55 11.96
C GLY A 16 34.89 -4.63 10.82
N ARG A 17 35.75 -3.67 10.44
CA ARG A 17 35.47 -2.75 9.32
C ARG A 17 35.44 -3.47 7.97
N LEU A 18 36.36 -4.41 7.74
CA LEU A 18 36.41 -5.19 6.50
C LEU A 18 35.20 -6.11 6.39
N ILE A 19 34.82 -6.76 7.49
CA ILE A 19 33.65 -7.64 7.54
C ILE A 19 32.36 -6.85 7.35
N SER A 20 32.20 -5.72 8.05
CA SER A 20 31.04 -4.84 7.88
C SER A 20 30.90 -4.36 6.42
N LYS A 21 32.03 -3.99 5.78
CA LYS A 21 32.04 -3.62 4.36
C LYS A 21 31.63 -4.79 3.45
N ALA A 22 32.12 -6.00 3.73
CA ALA A 22 31.75 -7.18 2.96
C ALA A 22 30.24 -7.49 3.08
N ILE A 23 29.70 -7.44 4.31
CA ILE A 23 28.27 -7.67 4.58
C ILE A 23 27.40 -6.63 3.89
N THR A 24 27.73 -5.33 4.01
CA THR A 24 26.95 -4.25 3.40
C THR A 24 27.01 -4.26 1.86
N SER A 25 28.08 -4.82 1.28
CA SER A 25 28.21 -4.99 -0.17
C SER A 25 27.46 -6.18 -0.75
N LEU A 26 26.92 -7.06 0.11
CA LEU A 26 26.27 -8.30 -0.30
C LEU A 26 24.96 -8.02 -1.06
N LYS A 27 24.74 -8.77 -2.15
CA LYS A 27 23.47 -8.81 -2.88
C LYS A 27 23.06 -10.26 -3.09
N LEU A 28 22.03 -10.68 -2.38
CA LEU A 28 21.45 -12.02 -2.54
C LEU A 28 20.13 -11.92 -3.30
N SER A 29 20.00 -12.72 -4.36
CA SER A 29 18.77 -12.85 -5.14
C SER A 29 18.00 -14.10 -4.72
N GLY A 30 16.68 -13.96 -4.49
CA GLY A 30 15.80 -15.05 -4.05
C GLY A 30 15.85 -16.30 -4.91
N SER A 31 15.96 -16.15 -6.23
CA SER A 31 15.92 -17.29 -7.16
C SER A 31 17.19 -18.14 -7.16
N THR A 32 18.35 -17.55 -6.82
CA THR A 32 19.65 -18.23 -6.91
C THR A 32 20.25 -18.53 -5.54
N SER A 33 19.89 -17.75 -4.52
CA SER A 33 20.51 -17.76 -3.20
C SER A 33 19.64 -18.46 -2.14
N GLY A 34 18.41 -18.87 -2.50
CA GLY A 34 17.47 -19.51 -1.58
C GLY A 34 16.93 -18.60 -0.48
N THR A 35 16.98 -17.28 -0.65
CA THR A 35 16.51 -16.34 0.38
C THR A 35 14.99 -16.33 0.47
N LEU A 36 14.46 -16.63 1.66
CA LEU A 36 13.01 -16.68 1.93
C LEU A 36 12.31 -15.33 1.83
N SER A 37 13.05 -14.23 2.02
CA SER A 37 12.50 -12.87 2.02
C SER A 37 12.73 -12.12 0.69
N GLY A 38 13.02 -12.86 -0.39
CA GLY A 38 13.35 -12.27 -1.68
C GLY A 38 14.72 -11.60 -1.67
N GLN A 39 14.83 -10.45 -2.31
CA GLN A 39 16.11 -9.76 -2.48
C GLN A 39 16.64 -9.22 -1.15
N VAL A 40 17.92 -9.49 -0.86
CA VAL A 40 18.61 -8.99 0.34
C VAL A 40 19.77 -8.11 -0.11
N GLU A 41 19.66 -6.82 0.20
CA GLU A 41 20.68 -5.81 -0.04
C GLU A 41 20.66 -4.80 1.10
N PHE A 42 21.80 -4.19 1.35
CA PHE A 42 21.97 -3.16 2.38
C PHE A 42 22.43 -1.83 1.76
N ASP A 43 22.12 -0.73 2.43
CA ASP A 43 22.75 0.56 2.16
C ASP A 43 24.09 0.71 2.90
N ARG A 44 24.66 1.92 2.87
CA ARG A 44 25.95 2.22 3.49
C ARG A 44 25.88 2.21 5.01
N ASP A 45 24.69 2.43 5.57
CA ASP A 45 24.44 2.49 7.01
C ASP A 45 24.01 1.11 7.55
N GLY A 46 23.91 0.10 6.68
CA GLY A 46 23.52 -1.26 7.03
C GLY A 46 22.01 -1.48 7.09
N VAL A 47 21.20 -0.53 6.60
CA VAL A 47 19.75 -0.68 6.52
C VAL A 47 19.38 -1.46 5.27
N ARG A 48 18.42 -2.38 5.41
CA ARG A 48 17.94 -3.20 4.29
C ARG A 48 17.23 -2.31 3.26
N LYS A 49 17.53 -2.53 1.98
CA LYS A 49 16.90 -1.82 0.85
C LYS A 49 16.49 -2.80 -0.26
N ASN A 50 15.79 -2.27 -1.26
CA ASN A 50 15.41 -3.00 -2.48
C ASN A 50 14.64 -4.31 -2.20
N PHE A 51 13.62 -4.22 -1.34
CA PHE A 51 12.75 -5.34 -1.01
C PHE A 51 11.29 -5.04 -1.36
N LEU A 52 10.49 -6.10 -1.42
CA LEU A 52 9.05 -6.05 -1.64
C LEU A 52 8.34 -6.60 -0.41
N VAL A 53 7.20 -6.02 -0.08
CA VAL A 53 6.32 -6.45 1.01
C VAL A 53 4.94 -6.68 0.44
N THR A 54 4.33 -7.79 0.82
CA THR A 54 2.91 -8.04 0.57
C THR A 54 2.11 -7.48 1.74
N VAL A 55 1.28 -6.49 1.46
CA VAL A 55 0.33 -5.92 2.42
C VAL A 55 -0.99 -6.66 2.25
N ILE A 56 -1.53 -7.16 3.35
CA ILE A 56 -2.78 -7.91 3.37
C ILE A 56 -3.79 -7.05 4.11
N ASP A 57 -4.81 -6.60 3.38
CA ASP A 57 -5.97 -5.93 3.98
C ASP A 57 -7.09 -6.94 4.18
N LEU A 58 -7.67 -6.93 5.38
CA LEU A 58 -8.77 -7.80 5.79
C LEU A 58 -9.96 -6.91 6.13
N THR A 59 -10.90 -6.82 5.20
CA THR A 59 -12.14 -6.08 5.42
C THR A 59 -13.24 -7.03 5.86
N SER A 60 -13.78 -6.80 7.04
CA SER A 60 -15.01 -7.45 7.50
C SER A 60 -16.22 -6.59 7.16
N ASP A 61 -17.27 -7.21 6.63
CA ASP A 61 -18.55 -6.54 6.39
C ASP A 61 -19.57 -7.06 7.41
N THR A 62 -20.16 -6.15 8.19
CA THR A 62 -21.22 -6.46 9.16
C THR A 62 -22.45 -7.14 8.54
N LYS A 63 -22.62 -7.06 7.21
CA LYS A 63 -23.76 -7.63 6.48
C LYS A 63 -23.43 -8.90 5.70
N SER A 64 -22.17 -9.35 5.71
CA SER A 64 -21.72 -10.50 4.92
C SER A 64 -20.86 -11.42 5.78
N ALA A 65 -21.14 -12.72 5.76
CA ALA A 65 -20.30 -13.74 6.41
C ALA A 65 -18.93 -13.95 5.73
N PHE A 66 -18.64 -13.19 4.66
CA PHE A 66 -17.44 -13.33 3.86
C PHE A 66 -16.47 -12.17 4.10
N ASN A 67 -15.31 -12.47 4.67
CA ASN A 67 -14.21 -11.51 4.80
C ASN A 67 -13.53 -11.29 3.44
N LYS A 68 -13.33 -10.03 3.07
CA LYS A 68 -12.57 -9.66 1.87
C LYS A 68 -11.09 -9.62 2.22
N LYS A 69 -10.26 -10.27 1.40
CA LYS A 69 -8.81 -10.18 1.48
C LYS A 69 -8.27 -9.46 0.25
N GLU A 70 -7.67 -8.29 0.45
CA GLU A 70 -6.91 -7.61 -0.60
C GLU A 70 -5.42 -7.84 -0.39
N LEU A 71 -4.73 -8.28 -1.44
CA LEU A 71 -3.27 -8.39 -1.45
C LEU A 71 -2.71 -7.22 -2.24
N LEU A 72 -2.09 -6.27 -1.56
CA LEU A 72 -1.36 -5.17 -2.18
C LEU A 72 0.15 -5.46 -2.13
N ILE A 73 0.89 -4.96 -3.10
CA ILE A 73 2.36 -5.05 -3.09
C ILE A 73 2.95 -3.67 -2.86
N TRP A 74 3.83 -3.56 -1.87
CA TRP A 74 4.60 -2.35 -1.59
C TRP A 74 6.08 -2.60 -1.88
N ARG A 75 6.72 -1.68 -2.58
CA ARG A 75 8.16 -1.74 -2.90
C ARG A 75 8.90 -0.61 -2.18
N HIS A 76 10.01 -0.97 -1.55
CA HIS A 76 10.93 0.00 -0.95
C HIS A 76 11.31 1.09 -1.97
N SER A 77 11.21 2.37 -1.59
CA SER A 77 11.39 3.59 -2.41
C SER A 77 10.32 3.94 -3.45
N THR A 78 9.42 3.02 -3.82
CA THR A 78 8.38 3.28 -4.85
C THR A 78 6.97 3.36 -4.27
N GLY A 79 6.72 2.71 -3.13
CA GLY A 79 5.40 2.67 -2.53
C GLY A 79 4.54 1.52 -3.06
N PHE A 80 3.22 1.69 -3.02
CA PHE A 80 2.26 0.70 -3.50
C PHE A 80 2.26 0.58 -5.02
N LEU A 81 2.31 -0.66 -5.51
CA LEU A 81 2.25 -0.97 -6.93
C LEU A 81 0.78 -1.20 -7.34
N LYS A 82 0.22 -0.28 -8.14
CA LYS A 82 -1.19 -0.30 -8.56
C LYS A 82 -1.54 -1.59 -9.33
N ASP A 83 -0.75 -1.97 -10.34
CA ASP A 83 -1.09 -3.07 -11.25
C ASP A 83 -0.91 -4.50 -10.70
N ARG A 84 -0.61 -4.67 -9.39
CA ARG A 84 -0.41 -6.00 -8.77
C ARG A 84 -1.28 -6.24 -7.55
N THR A 85 -2.33 -5.44 -7.38
CA THR A 85 -3.28 -5.64 -6.29
C THR A 85 -4.27 -6.73 -6.69
N GLU A 86 -4.14 -7.90 -6.08
CA GLU A 86 -5.02 -9.06 -6.30
C GLU A 86 -6.02 -9.15 -5.14
N ALA A 87 -7.28 -8.78 -5.38
CA ALA A 87 -8.35 -9.04 -4.43
C ALA A 87 -8.76 -10.52 -4.54
N HIS A 88 -8.34 -11.35 -3.59
CA HIS A 88 -8.73 -12.75 -3.57
C HIS A 88 -10.10 -12.91 -2.91
N TRP A 89 -11.14 -12.94 -3.73
CA TRP A 89 -12.45 -13.46 -3.35
C TRP A 89 -12.46 -14.98 -3.56
N ARG A 90 -12.80 -15.75 -2.51
CA ARG A 90 -13.15 -17.16 -2.69
C ARG A 90 -14.60 -17.24 -3.18
N GLN A 91 -14.74 -17.64 -4.44
CA GLN A 91 -15.95 -18.07 -5.17
C GLN A 91 -17.04 -17.03 -5.42
N GLN A 92 -16.95 -16.31 -6.55
CA GLN A 92 -18.03 -16.28 -7.54
C GLN A 92 -17.64 -15.43 -8.75
N THR A 93 -17.85 -16.05 -9.92
CA THR A 93 -18.07 -15.45 -11.24
C THR A 93 -16.92 -14.69 -11.88
N GLN A 94 -16.30 -15.39 -12.85
CA GLN A 94 -15.79 -14.82 -14.09
C GLN A 94 -16.70 -13.66 -14.55
N ASN A 95 -16.09 -12.52 -14.89
CA ASN A 95 -16.69 -11.27 -15.42
C ASN A 95 -16.61 -10.09 -14.45
N SER A 96 -15.41 -9.65 -14.08
CA SER A 96 -15.15 -8.26 -13.65
C SER A 96 -13.66 -7.92 -13.81
N ARG A 97 -13.18 -7.91 -15.05
CA ARG A 97 -12.00 -7.11 -15.40
C ARG A 97 -12.48 -5.69 -15.65
N SER A 98 -12.60 -4.90 -14.59
CA SER A 98 -12.67 -3.43 -14.70
C SER A 98 -11.61 -2.86 -13.77
N GLY A 99 -10.72 -2.06 -14.35
CA GLY A 99 -9.57 -1.47 -13.68
C GLY A 99 -9.92 -0.76 -12.38
N GLN A 100 -8.93 -0.76 -11.50
CA GLN A 100 -8.89 0.01 -10.27
C GLN A 100 -9.28 1.47 -10.51
N SER A 101 -10.42 1.84 -9.96
CA SER A 101 -10.69 3.19 -9.47
C SER A 101 -11.21 2.99 -8.05
N GLU A 102 -10.73 3.80 -7.09
CA GLU A 102 -11.15 3.85 -5.67
C GLU A 102 -12.62 4.26 -5.52
N GLY A 103 -13.50 3.46 -6.07
CA GLY A 103 -14.91 3.75 -6.19
C GLY A 103 -15.50 2.69 -7.09
N GLY A 104 -16.05 1.64 -6.45
CA GLY A 104 -17.11 0.88 -7.10
C GLY A 104 -18.13 1.84 -7.74
N PRO A 105 -18.91 1.40 -8.73
CA PRO A 105 -19.76 2.28 -9.53
C PRO A 105 -20.46 3.27 -8.61
N LYS A 106 -20.09 4.57 -8.71
CA LYS A 106 -20.61 5.60 -7.82
C LYS A 106 -22.12 5.45 -7.82
N LYS A 107 -22.68 5.05 -6.69
CA LYS A 107 -24.11 4.76 -6.62
C LYS A 107 -24.84 6.08 -6.84
N ILE A 108 -25.30 6.30 -8.06
CA ILE A 108 -26.07 7.49 -8.40
C ILE A 108 -27.41 7.34 -7.69
N VAL A 109 -27.62 8.14 -6.65
CA VAL A 109 -28.89 8.19 -5.95
C VAL A 109 -29.78 9.17 -6.71
N ARG A 110 -30.89 8.66 -7.25
CA ARG A 110 -31.91 9.52 -7.85
C ARG A 110 -32.72 10.16 -6.73
N VAL A 111 -32.59 11.48 -6.59
CA VAL A 111 -33.36 12.28 -5.63
C VAL A 111 -34.48 13.00 -6.37
N VAL A 112 -35.72 12.78 -5.93
CA VAL A 112 -36.90 13.49 -6.43
C VAL A 112 -37.29 14.52 -5.37
N THR A 113 -37.47 15.77 -5.75
CA THR A 113 -37.79 16.87 -4.83
C THR A 113 -38.69 17.91 -5.49
N VAL A 114 -39.33 18.77 -4.70
CA VAL A 114 -40.18 19.89 -5.14
C VAL A 114 -39.50 21.21 -4.78
N ARG A 115 -39.57 22.22 -5.65
CA ARG A 115 -39.04 23.56 -5.38
C ARG A 115 -39.84 24.19 -4.23
N SER A 116 -39.17 24.53 -3.15
CA SER A 116 -39.78 25.04 -1.92
C SER A 116 -38.79 25.96 -1.22
N ASP A 117 -39.04 27.26 -1.24
CA ASP A 117 -38.18 28.25 -0.58
C ASP A 117 -38.46 28.22 0.93
N PRO A 118 -37.43 28.19 1.81
CA PRO A 118 -35.99 28.37 1.55
C PRO A 118 -35.17 27.07 1.41
N PHE A 119 -35.80 25.90 1.32
CA PHE A 119 -35.15 24.59 1.44
C PHE A 119 -34.56 24.05 0.12
N VAL A 120 -35.24 24.29 -1.00
CA VAL A 120 -34.83 23.82 -2.33
C VAL A 120 -35.04 24.96 -3.32
N MET A 121 -33.94 25.65 -3.61
CA MET A 121 -33.92 26.84 -4.46
C MET A 121 -32.98 26.63 -5.65
N LEU A 122 -33.32 27.20 -6.81
CA LEU A 122 -32.40 27.29 -7.93
C LEU A 122 -31.41 28.44 -7.70
N LYS A 123 -30.14 28.22 -8.05
CA LYS A 123 -29.14 29.29 -8.08
C LYS A 123 -29.55 30.34 -9.13
N ARG A 124 -29.32 31.63 -8.85
CA ARG A 124 -29.82 32.75 -9.70
C ARG A 124 -29.42 32.66 -11.17
N GLU A 125 -28.23 32.14 -11.48
CA GLU A 125 -27.75 31.92 -12.85
C GLU A 125 -28.45 30.77 -13.60
N CYS A 126 -29.14 29.90 -12.86
CA CYS A 126 -29.88 28.77 -13.39
C CYS A 126 -31.39 29.05 -13.47
N ASP A 127 -31.82 30.29 -13.23
CA ASP A 127 -33.23 30.66 -13.30
C ASP A 127 -33.64 30.91 -14.76
N PRO A 128 -34.47 30.04 -15.37
CA PRO A 128 -34.85 30.17 -16.77
C PRO A 128 -35.64 31.44 -17.07
N ALA A 129 -36.19 32.11 -16.05
CA ALA A 129 -36.93 33.36 -16.23
C ALA A 129 -36.07 34.57 -16.64
N LYS A 130 -34.72 34.47 -16.59
CA LYS A 130 -33.80 35.57 -16.95
C LYS A 130 -33.06 35.38 -18.29
N GLY A 131 -33.34 34.30 -19.01
CA GLY A 131 -32.68 33.95 -20.28
C GLY A 131 -33.43 34.38 -21.55
N GLY A 132 -34.38 35.32 -21.48
CA GLY A 132 -35.16 35.79 -22.63
C GLY A 132 -35.01 37.28 -22.85
N ASN A 133 -33.99 37.67 -23.62
CA ASN A 133 -33.92 38.88 -24.45
C ASN A 133 -32.58 38.85 -25.23
N GLN A 134 -32.55 38.05 -26.30
CA GLN A 134 -31.69 38.26 -27.47
C GLN A 134 -32.55 38.01 -28.72
#